data_AF-A0A8H7EYR5-F1
#
_entry.id   AF-A0A8H7EYR5-F1
#
_cell.length_a   1.000
_cell.length_b   1.000
_cell.length_c   1.000
_cell.angle_alpha   90.00
_cell.angle_beta   90.00
_cell.angle_gamma   90.00
#
_symmetry.space_group_name_H-M   'P 1'
#
loop_
_entity.id
_entity.type
_entity.pdbx_description
1 polymer ?
#
loop_
_entity_poly.entity_id
_entity_poly.type
_entity_poly.pdbx_seq_one_letter_code
_entity_poly.pdbx_strand_id
1 'polypeptide(L)'
;MSGHTYEVTWDTSKAPKQITNRKGRIILAFKTRLVGLSSPLAQDFDILLGKFNVTVPKNTAPGKDYQLVLMGDSGNYGPKFSIVA
;
A
#
# COMPACT_ATOMS: atom_id res chain seq x y z
N MET A 1 5.80 13.32 -10.05
CA MET A 1 6.01 13.00 -8.63
C MET A 1 7.40 12.41 -8.49
N SER A 2 8.28 13.05 -7.72
CA SER A 2 9.63 12.53 -7.43
C SER A 2 9.56 11.64 -6.18
N GLY A 3 10.04 10.40 -6.29
CA GLY A 3 9.93 9.39 -5.24
C GLY A 3 10.37 8.02 -5.73
N HIS A 4 10.28 7.02 -4.85
CA HIS A 4 10.56 5.62 -5.20
C HIS A 4 9.25 4.90 -5.49
N THR A 5 9.18 4.24 -6.65
CA THR A 5 8.01 3.44 -7.02
C THR A 5 8.21 2.02 -6.55
N TYR A 6 7.17 1.47 -5.93
CA TYR A 6 7.10 0.10 -5.45
C TYR A 6 5.91 -0.59 -6.11
N GLU A 7 6.13 -1.79 -6.62
CA GLU A 7 5.03 -2.67 -7.02
C GLU A 7 4.51 -3.39 -5.78
N VAL A 8 3.22 -3.25 -5.51
CA VAL A 8 2.51 -3.98 -4.47
C VAL A 8 1.72 -5.08 -5.16
N THR A 9 1.86 -6.33 -4.73
CA THR A 9 1.12 -7.47 -5.27
C THR A 9 0.33 -8.19 -4.16
N TRP A 10 -0.80 -8.79 -4.52
CA TRP A 10 -1.66 -9.56 -3.63
C TRP A 10 -2.46 -10.62 -4.42
N ASP A 11 -2.96 -11.64 -3.71
CA ASP A 11 -3.71 -12.73 -4.32
C ASP A 11 -5.20 -12.38 -4.41
N THR A 12 -5.76 -12.41 -5.63
CA THR A 12 -7.18 -12.17 -5.89
C THR A 12 -7.96 -13.44 -6.20
N SER A 13 -7.31 -14.61 -6.20
CA SER A 13 -7.93 -15.90 -6.55
C SER A 13 -9.05 -16.32 -5.60
N LYS A 14 -9.01 -15.83 -4.35
CA LYS A 14 -10.00 -16.10 -3.30
C LYS A 14 -11.00 -14.96 -3.10
N ALA A 15 -11.05 -14.00 -4.00
CA ALA A 15 -11.98 -12.88 -3.88
C ALA A 15 -13.45 -13.37 -3.89
N PRO A 16 -14.33 -12.83 -3.03
CA PRO A 16 -15.75 -13.20 -3.01
C PRO A 16 -16.41 -12.99 -4.38
N LYS A 17 -17.37 -13.85 -4.75
CA LYS A 17 -18.12 -13.69 -6.01
C LYS A 17 -18.96 -12.41 -6.06
N GLN A 18 -19.43 -11.94 -4.91
CA GLN A 18 -20.14 -10.68 -4.76
C GLN A 18 -19.30 -9.71 -3.94
N ILE A 19 -18.77 -8.68 -4.60
CA ILE A 19 -17.99 -7.63 -3.96
C ILE A 19 -18.80 -6.33 -4.05
N THR A 20 -19.21 -5.83 -2.89
CA THR A 20 -19.99 -4.59 -2.76
C THR A 20 -19.10 -3.34 -2.82
N ASN A 21 -17.81 -3.45 -2.50
CA ASN A 21 -16.82 -2.39 -2.61
C ASN A 21 -15.50 -2.91 -3.19
N ARG A 22 -15.17 -2.46 -4.39
CA ARG A 22 -13.92 -2.84 -5.09
C ARG A 22 -12.78 -1.84 -4.90
N LYS A 23 -13.00 -0.78 -4.12
CA LYS A 23 -12.03 0.29 -3.98
C LYS A 23 -10.93 -0.12 -3.00
N GLY A 24 -9.74 -0.36 -3.54
CA GLY A 24 -8.52 -0.57 -2.77
C GLY A 24 -7.89 0.75 -2.32
N ARG A 25 -7.08 0.66 -1.27
CA ARG A 25 -6.24 1.76 -0.78
C ARG A 25 -4.90 1.22 -0.29
N ILE A 26 -3.81 1.88 -0.64
CA ILE A 26 -2.46 1.55 -0.15
C ILE A 26 -1.97 2.69 0.72
N ILE A 27 -1.55 2.35 1.94
CA ILE A 27 -1.01 3.30 2.91
C ILE A 27 0.39 2.89 3.33
N LEU A 28 1.14 3.88 3.83
CA LEU A 28 2.43 3.65 4.46
C LEU A 28 2.25 3.35 5.95
N ALA A 29 2.98 2.37 6.44
CA ALA A 29 3.19 2.11 7.85
C ALA A 29 4.68 2.28 8.21
N PHE A 30 4.95 2.74 9.42
CA PHE A 30 6.30 2.86 9.97
C PHE A 30 6.32 2.27 11.38
N LYS A 31 7.24 1.33 11.62
CA LYS A 31 7.31 0.58 12.90
C LYS A 31 5.94 0.03 13.30
N THR A 32 5.27 -0.65 12.36
CA THR A 32 3.92 -1.23 12.48
C THR A 32 2.78 -0.25 12.80
N ARG A 33 3.05 1.06 12.88
CA ARG A 33 2.02 2.09 13.01
C ARG A 33 1.60 2.61 11.63
N LEU A 34 0.30 2.67 11.38
CA LEU A 34 -0.25 3.29 10.17
C LEU A 34 0.01 4.79 10.21
N VAL A 35 0.77 5.31 9.23
CA VAL A 35 1.11 6.75 9.14
C VAL A 35 0.44 7.44 7.95
N GLY A 36 -0.10 6.69 6.98
CA GLY A 36 -0.75 7.21 5.77
C GLY A 36 -2.27 7.14 5.74
N LEU A 37 -2.97 7.13 6.88
CA LEU A 37 -4.43 6.96 6.90
C LEU A 37 -5.21 8.14 6.27
N SER A 38 -4.77 9.37 6.52
CA SER A 38 -5.36 10.60 5.97
C SER A 38 -4.85 10.94 4.57
N SER A 39 -3.69 10.41 4.19
CA SER A 39 -3.06 10.63 2.89
C SER A 39 -2.49 9.31 2.36
N PRO A 40 -3.34 8.44 1.77
CA PRO A 40 -2.88 7.18 1.19
C PRO A 40 -1.93 7.43 0.01
N LEU A 41 -1.04 6.47 -0.25
CA LEU A 41 -0.14 6.49 -1.41
C LEU A 41 -0.90 6.22 -2.71
N ALA A 42 -1.99 5.44 -2.62
CA ALA A 42 -2.94 5.21 -3.70
C ALA A 42 -4.33 4.88 -3.11
N GLN A 43 -5.39 5.27 -3.81
CA GLN A 43 -6.77 4.95 -3.43
C GLN A 43 -7.68 4.86 -4.65
N ASP A 44 -8.86 4.30 -4.46
CA ASP A 44 -9.93 4.18 -5.48
C ASP A 44 -9.57 3.35 -6.72
N PHE A 45 -8.52 2.53 -6.63
CA PHE A 45 -8.21 1.52 -7.66
C PHE A 45 -9.02 0.24 -7.44
N ASP A 46 -9.19 -0.57 -8.49
CA ASP A 46 -9.87 -1.87 -8.36
C ASP A 46 -8.97 -2.86 -7.61
N ILE A 47 -9.42 -3.32 -6.45
CA ILE A 47 -8.72 -4.30 -5.61
C ILE A 47 -8.56 -5.66 -6.32
N LEU A 48 -9.27 -5.92 -7.41
CA LEU A 48 -9.14 -7.16 -8.17
C LEU A 48 -7.96 -7.18 -9.15
N LEU A 49 -7.21 -6.08 -9.27
CA LEU A 49 -6.02 -6.03 -10.14
C LEU A 49 -4.91 -6.99 -9.70
N GLY A 50 -4.86 -7.36 -8.41
CA GLY A 50 -3.80 -8.21 -7.84
C GLY A 50 -2.42 -7.55 -7.78
N LYS A 51 -2.28 -6.36 -8.36
CA LYS A 51 -1.09 -5.54 -8.27
C LYS A 51 -1.37 -4.06 -8.48
N PHE A 52 -0.54 -3.20 -7.90
CA PHE A 52 -0.59 -1.76 -8.11
C PHE A 52 0.76 -1.11 -7.83
N ASN A 53 1.14 -0.15 -8.67
CA ASN A 53 2.36 0.63 -8.47
C ASN A 53 2.07 1.87 -7.63
N VAL A 54 2.82 2.06 -6.56
CA VAL A 54 2.70 3.24 -5.69
C VAL A 54 4.03 3.98 -5.61
N THR A 55 3.97 5.30 -5.58
CA THR A 55 5.15 6.15 -5.40
C THR A 55 5.20 6.65 -3.97
N VAL A 56 6.24 6.26 -3.23
CA VAL A 56 6.54 6.85 -1.92
C VAL A 56 7.24 8.20 -2.17
N PRO A 57 6.71 9.33 -1.65
CA PRO A 57 7.28 10.65 -1.87
C PRO A 57 8.74 10.75 -1.40
N LYS A 58 9.60 11.43 -2.17
CA LYS A 58 11.02 11.61 -1.81
C LYS A 58 11.24 12.35 -0.48
N ASN A 59 10.29 13.19 -0.06
CA ASN A 59 10.33 13.89 1.23
C ASN A 59 9.91 13.02 2.43
N THR A 60 9.65 11.73 2.23
CA THR A 60 9.40 10.80 3.33
C THR A 60 10.66 10.67 4.18
N ALA A 61 10.52 10.80 5.50
CA ALA A 61 11.67 10.75 6.41
C ALA A 61 12.47 9.44 6.27
N PRO A 62 13.81 9.49 6.27
CA PRO A 62 14.62 8.28 6.29
C PRO A 62 14.29 7.41 7.49
N GLY A 63 14.34 6.09 7.29
CA GLY A 63 13.97 5.13 8.33
C GLY A 63 14.08 3.70 7.86
N LYS A 64 14.28 2.80 8.83
CA LYS A 64 14.25 1.35 8.67
C LYS A 64 12.95 0.89 9.33
N ASP A 65 12.20 -0.04 8.73
CA ASP A 65 10.83 -0.48 9.15
C ASP A 65 9.65 0.26 8.50
N TYR A 66 9.78 0.66 7.23
CA TYR A 66 8.62 1.03 6.43
C TYR A 66 7.93 -0.20 5.84
N GLN A 67 6.60 -0.16 5.75
CA GLN A 67 5.80 -1.20 5.11
C GLN A 67 4.67 -0.56 4.29
N LEU A 68 4.35 -1.18 3.16
CA LEU A 68 3.15 -0.86 2.40
C LEU A 68 2.02 -1.75 2.91
N VAL A 69 0.87 -1.14 3.20
CA VAL A 69 -0.30 -1.85 3.72
C VAL A 69 -1.45 -1.70 2.74
N LEU A 70 -1.97 -2.84 2.27
CA LEU A 70 -3.14 -2.89 1.41
C LEU A 70 -4.41 -2.92 2.28
N MET A 71 -5.27 -1.93 2.09
CA MET A 71 -6.57 -1.80 2.71
C MET A 71 -7.65 -2.18 1.68
N GLY A 72 -8.52 -3.12 2.04
CA GLY A 72 -9.59 -3.64 1.18
C GLY A 72 -9.63 -5.17 1.15
N ASP A 73 -8.46 -5.81 1.17
CA ASP A 73 -8.27 -7.23 1.43
C ASP A 73 -7.57 -7.37 2.79
N SER A 74 -8.36 -7.51 3.85
CA SER A 74 -7.99 -7.79 5.26
C SER A 74 -6.74 -7.12 5.89
N GLY A 75 -6.20 -6.01 5.35
CA GLY A 75 -5.10 -5.27 5.99
C GLY A 75 -3.74 -5.98 5.86
N ASN A 76 -3.39 -6.41 4.65
CA ASN A 76 -2.14 -7.13 4.40
C ASN A 76 -0.92 -6.20 4.46
N TYR A 77 -0.01 -6.49 5.40
CA TYR A 77 1.28 -5.82 5.49
C TYR A 77 2.29 -6.47 4.54
N GLY A 78 2.85 -5.66 3.64
CA GLY A 78 3.98 -6.07 2.81
C GLY A 78 5.29 -6.21 3.58
N PRO A 79 6.37 -6.63 2.88
CA PRO A 79 7.70 -6.72 3.48
C PRO A 79 8.20 -5.37 3.97
N LYS A 80 9.06 -5.41 4.98
CA LYS A 80 9.72 -4.22 5.50
C LYS A 80 10.79 -3.73 4.53
N PHE A 81 10.87 -2.43 4.34
CA PHE A 81 11.92 -1.77 3.58
C PHE A 81 12.46 -0.55 4.33
N SER A 82 13.58 -0.02 3.82
CA SER A 82 14.19 1.19 4.35
C SER A 82 14.10 2.31 3.33
N ILE A 83 13.86 3.52 3.81
CA ILE A 83 14.00 4.74 3.03
C ILE A 83 15.31 5.39 3.49
N VAL A 84 16.20 5.64 2.52
CA VAL A 84 17.49 6.30 2.74
C VAL A 84 17.42 7.75 2.29
N ALA A 85 18.24 8.62 2.89
CA ALA A 85 18.35 10.03 2.52
C ALA A 85 19.05 10.20 1.17
#